data_AF-A0AAW4R4L7-F1
#
_entry.id   AF-A0AAW4R4L7-F1
#
_cell.length_a   1.000
_cell.length_b   1.000
_cell.length_c   1.000
_cell.angle_alpha   90.00
_cell.angle_beta   90.00
_cell.angle_gamma   90.00
#
_symmetry.space_group_name_H-M   'P 1'
#
loop_
_entity.id
_entity.type
_entity.pdbx_description
1 polymer ?
#
loop_
_entity_poly.entity_id
_entity_poly.type
_entity_poly.pdbx_seq_one_letter_code
_entity_poly.pdbx_strand_id
1 'polypeptide(L)' 'MEDLNKKIEELALEQKDIMGEIRNLEMRTTINEKDISTINKQLEKISLNTTWILRIMIGAVVTGVFSFLIKGIM' A
#
# COMPACT_ATOMS: atom_id res chain seq x y z
N MET A 1 17.20 27.07 44.19
CA MET A 1 17.35 25.60 44.27
C MET A 1 15.99 24.92 44.11
N GLU A 2 14.96 25.37 44.82
CA GLU A 2 13.61 24.79 44.75
C GLU A 2 12.94 24.92 43.37
N ASP A 3 13.06 26.08 42.70
CA ASP A 3 12.53 26.28 41.34
C ASP A 3 13.23 25.42 40.28
N LEU A 4 14.54 25.15 40.47
CA LEU A 4 15.31 24.27 39.60
C LEU A 4 14.83 22.82 39.72
N ASN A 5 14.56 22.36 40.95
CA ASN A 5 14.03 21.02 41.18
C ASN A 5 12.64 20.85 40.58
N LYS A 6 11.75 21.83 40.73
CA LYS A 6 10.42 21.82 40.09
C LYS A 6 10.51 21.75 38.58
N LYS A 7 11.41 22.53 37.96
CA LYS A 7 11.63 22.50 36.51
C LYS A 7 12.18 21.15 36.03
N ILE A 8 13.04 20.49 36.82
CA ILE A 8 13.53 19.15 36.50
C ILE A 8 12.39 18.12 36.57
N GLU A 9 11.51 18.21 37.57
CA GLU A 9 10.35 17.32 37.66
C GLU A 9 9.37 17.51 36.50
N GLU A 10 9.09 18.76 36.12
CA GLU A 10 8.24 19.10 34.97
C GLU A 10 8.82 18.54 33.65
N LEU A 11 10.11 18.75 33.41
CA LEU A 11 10.80 18.18 32.24
C LEU A 11 10.81 16.64 32.23
N ALA A 12 10.92 16.00 33.40
CA ALA A 12 10.86 14.54 33.49
C ALA A 12 9.46 14.00 33.17
N LEU A 13 8.41 14.73 33.55
CA LEU A 13 7.02 14.41 33.19
C LEU A 13 6.78 14.58 31.70
N GLU A 14 7.22 15.69 31.11
CA GLU A 14 7.14 15.92 29.66
C GLU A 14 7.90 14.84 28.88
N GLN A 15 9.12 14.48 29.31
CA GLN A 15 9.91 13.42 28.66
C GLN A 15 9.18 12.07 28.69
N LYS A 16 8.51 11.75 29.80
CA LYS A 16 7.73 10.52 29.92
C LYS A 16 6.52 10.51 28.99
N ASP A 17 5.86 11.65 28.82
CA ASP A 17 4.73 11.80 27.92
C ASP A 17 5.16 11.65 26.45
N ILE A 18 6.22 12.35 26.06
CA ILE A 18 6.86 12.24 24.73
C ILE A 18 7.23 10.79 24.41
N MET A 19 7.78 10.05 25.39
CA MET A 19 8.12 8.65 25.19
C MET A 19 6.87 7.77 24.95
N GLY A 20 5.74 8.11 25.55
CA GLY A 20 4.45 7.48 25.28
C GLY A 20 3.96 7.74 23.85
N GLU A 21 4.04 8.99 23.41
CA GLU A 21 3.68 9.38 22.05
C GLU A 21 4.58 8.71 21.00
N ILE A 22 5.89 8.65 21.24
CA ILE A 22 6.85 7.97 20.35
C ILE A 22 6.46 6.50 20.18
N ARG A 23 6.15 5.78 21.27
CA ARG A 23 5.73 4.37 21.18
C ARG A 23 4.43 4.19 20.38
N ASN A 24 3.49 5.12 20.52
CA ASN A 24 2.26 5.10 19.73
C ASN A 24 2.55 5.37 18.23
N LEU A 25 3.46 6.29 17.93
CA LEU A 25 3.91 6.57 16.56
C LEU A 25 4.64 5.37 15.95
N GLU A 26 5.51 4.71 16.70
CA GLU A 26 6.19 3.48 16.27
C GLU A 26 5.17 2.39 15.95
N MET A 27 4.19 2.15 16.84
CA MET A 27 3.13 1.16 16.61
C MET A 27 2.34 1.46 15.33
N ARG A 28 1.91 2.71 15.14
CA ARG A 28 1.20 3.14 13.92
C ARG A 28 2.07 3.00 12.67
N THR A 29 3.36 3.29 12.77
CA THR A 29 4.31 3.14 11.67
C THR A 29 4.46 1.67 11.27
N THR A 30 4.64 0.76 12.23
CA THR A 30 4.72 -0.68 11.96
C THR A 30 3.42 -1.22 11.32
N ILE A 31 2.25 -0.75 11.78
CA ILE A 31 0.97 -1.10 11.15
C ILE A 31 0.93 -0.58 9.71
N ASN A 32 1.29 0.68 9.48
CA ASN A 32 1.32 1.26 8.14
C ASN A 32 2.28 0.52 7.20
N GLU A 33 3.47 0.12 7.67
CA GLU A 33 4.41 -0.70 6.89
C GLU A 33 3.80 -2.04 6.47
N LYS A 34 3.06 -2.69 7.39
CA LYS A 34 2.35 -3.94 7.10
C LYS A 34 1.21 -3.73 6.10
N ASP A 35 0.46 -2.64 6.23
CA ASP A 35 -0.63 -2.30 5.31
C ASP A 35 -0.09 -2.01 3.91
N ILE A 36 1.01 -1.25 3.80
CA ILE A 36 1.73 -1.01 2.53
C ILE A 36 2.16 -2.33 1.88
N SER A 37 2.75 -3.25 2.66
CA SER A 37 3.12 -4.58 2.14
C SER A 37 1.91 -5.35 1.60
N THR A 38 0.77 -5.26 2.30
CA THR A 38 -0.48 -5.91 1.89
C THR A 38 -1.04 -5.28 0.61
N ILE A 39 -1.04 -3.95 0.52
CA ILE A 39 -1.45 -3.20 -0.66
C ILE A 39 -0.59 -3.60 -1.87
N ASN A 40 0.72 -3.67 -1.73
CA ASN A 40 1.63 -4.08 -2.82
C ASN A 40 1.29 -5.48 -3.34
N LYS A 41 1.03 -6.45 -2.45
CA LYS A 41 0.62 -7.80 -2.87
C LYS A 41 -0.73 -7.81 -3.60
N GLN A 42 -1.68 -6.98 -3.17
CA GLN A 42 -2.97 -6.85 -3.86
C GLN A 42 -2.80 -6.19 -5.23
N LEU A 43 -1.96 -5.16 -5.34
CA LEU A 43 -1.62 -4.51 -6.61
C LEU A 43 -0.96 -5.48 -7.59
N GLU A 44 -0.05 -6.35 -7.14
CA GLU A 44 0.53 -7.39 -8.00
C GLU A 44 -0.53 -8.36 -8.53
N LYS A 45 -1.47 -8.80 -7.69
CA LYS A 45 -2.59 -9.66 -8.12
C LYS A 45 -3.49 -8.96 -9.13
N ILE A 46 -3.80 -7.69 -8.89
CA ILE A 46 -4.58 -6.86 -9.82
C ILE A 46 -3.83 -6.74 -11.16
N SER A 47 -2.55 -6.39 -11.12
CA SER A 47 -1.68 -6.26 -12.30
C SER A 47 -1.62 -7.55 -13.14
N LEU A 48 -1.51 -8.69 -12.48
CA LEU A 48 -1.56 -10.00 -13.14
C LEU A 48 -2.91 -10.17 -13.84
N ASN A 49 -4.02 -9.99 -13.13
CA ASN A 49 -5.38 -10.15 -13.68
C ASN A 49 -5.64 -9.19 -14.85
N THR A 50 -5.24 -7.92 -14.75
CA THR A 50 -5.39 -6.93 -15.85
C THR A 50 -4.55 -7.32 -17.07
N THR A 51 -3.36 -7.88 -16.87
CA THR A 51 -2.53 -8.38 -17.97
C THR A 51 -3.18 -9.59 -18.67
N TRP A 52 -3.77 -10.50 -17.91
CA TRP A 52 -4.52 -11.63 -18.49
C TRP A 52 -5.74 -11.17 -19.27
N ILE A 53 -6.51 -10.23 -18.74
CA ILE A 53 -7.67 -9.63 -19.42
C ILE A 53 -7.25 -8.96 -20.73
N LEU A 54 -6.16 -8.19 -20.74
CA LEU A 54 -5.65 -7.54 -21.95
C LEU A 54 -5.32 -8.56 -23.05
N ARG A 55 -4.68 -9.69 -22.69
CA ARG A 55 -4.37 -10.77 -23.64
C ARG A 55 -5.62 -11.39 -24.25
N ILE A 56 -6.66 -11.64 -23.44
CA ILE A 56 -7.93 -12.18 -23.93
C ILE A 56 -8.60 -11.21 -24.90
N MET A 57 -8.61 -9.91 -24.58
CA MET A 57 -9.17 -8.87 -25.45
C MET A 57 -8.46 -8.83 -26.80
N ILE A 58 -7.12 -8.84 -26.81
CA ILE A 58 -6.34 -8.88 -28.06
C ILE A 58 -6.63 -10.16 -28.83
N GLY A 59 -6.66 -11.32 -28.17
CA GLY A 59 -6.99 -12.61 -28.79
C GLY A 59 -8.36 -12.60 -29.46
N ALA A 60 -9.38 -12.08 -28.77
CA ALA A 60 -10.74 -11.97 -29.29
C ALA A 60 -10.81 -11.06 -30.54
N VAL A 61 -10.13 -9.91 -30.52
CA VAL A 61 -10.06 -8.99 -31.66
C VAL A 61 -9.38 -9.67 -32.85
N VAL A 62 -8.22 -10.29 -32.63
CA VAL A 62 -7.45 -10.96 -33.69
C VAL A 62 -8.26 -12.11 -34.29
N THR A 63 -8.80 -13.02 -33.48
CA THR A 63 -9.63 -14.14 -33.95
C THR A 63 -10.89 -13.65 -34.66
N GLY A 64 -11.50 -12.55 -34.20
CA GLY A 64 -12.65 -11.93 -34.86
C GLY A 64 -12.32 -11.44 -36.27
N VAL A 65 -11.20 -10.74 -36.43
CA VAL A 65 -10.73 -10.26 -37.75
C VAL A 65 -10.39 -11.43 -38.67
N PHE A 66 -9.65 -12.44 -38.19
CA PHE A 66 -9.34 -13.63 -38.99
C PHE A 66 -10.59 -14.39 -39.43
N SER A 67 -11.58 -14.54 -38.53
CA SER A 67 -12.84 -15.20 -38.85
C SER A 67 -13.63 -14.46 -39.92
N PHE A 68 -13.61 -13.12 -39.88
CA PHE A 68 -14.24 -12.27 -40.89
C PHE A 68 -13.55 -12.38 -42.26
N LEU A 69 -12.22 -12.34 -42.29
CA LEU A 69 -11.44 -12.48 -43.53
C LEU A 69 -11.68 -13.84 -44.19
N ILE A 70 -11.66 -14.94 -43.43
CA ILE A 70 -11.92 -16.28 -43.97
C ILE A 70 -13.33 -16.39 -44.58
N LYS A 71 -14.35 -15.80 -43.94
CA LYS A 71 -15.72 -15.78 -44.46
C LYS A 71 -15.91 -14.85 -45.67
N GLY A 72 -15.05 -13.84 -45.85
CA GLY A 72 -15.11 -12.96 -47.03
C GLY A 72 -14.37 -13.52 -48.25
N ILE A 73 -13.47 -14.49 -48.04
CA ILE A 73 -12.70 -15.16 -49.11
C ILE A 73 -13.45 -16.40 -49.64
N MET A 74 -14.30 -17.01 -48.82
CA MET A 74 -15.17 -18.15 -49.19
C MET A 74 -16.53 -17.67 -49.66
#